data_AF-A0A5K3F9W9-F1
#
_entry.id   AF-A0A5K3F9W9-F1
#
_cell.length_a   1.000
_cell.length_b   1.000
_cell.length_c   1.000
_cell.angle_alpha   90.00
_cell.angle_beta   90.00
_cell.angle_gamma   90.00
#
_symmetry.space_group_name_H-M   'P 1'
#
loop_
_entity.id
_entity.type
_entity.pdbx_description
1 polymer ?
#
loop_
_entity_poly.entity_id
_entity_poly.type
_entity_poly.pdbx_seq_one_letter_code
_entity_poly.pdbx_strand_id
1 'polypeptide(L)'
;MISYVLLFALLPCVLTEAPSDDEREAILECHRKLREGVQPPASNMALLTYSTELEQLADAFVNGCKSSFPGSDLQYQNVGYIQPPSSDRKLDYRHVLCNVDSSNYTYKDNTCDGSCYEYK
;
A
#
# COMPACT_ATOMS: atom_id res chain seq x y z
N MET A 1 -28.20 -7.02 -38.23
CA MET A 1 -26.79 -6.68 -37.93
C MET A 1 -26.80 -5.59 -36.87
N ILE A 2 -26.98 -5.99 -35.60
CA ILE A 2 -26.96 -5.07 -34.47
C ILE A 2 -25.48 -4.78 -34.18
N SER A 3 -25.15 -3.51 -34.23
CA SER A 3 -23.82 -2.95 -34.13
C SER A 3 -23.13 -3.41 -32.84
N TYR A 4 -22.13 -4.28 -32.95
CA TYR A 4 -21.22 -4.65 -31.86
C TYR A 4 -20.36 -3.47 -31.38
N VAL A 5 -20.49 -2.29 -32.00
CA VAL A 5 -19.69 -1.09 -31.70
C VAL A 5 -20.08 -0.45 -30.37
N LEU A 6 -21.29 -0.70 -29.84
CA LEU A 6 -21.76 -0.09 -28.59
C LEU A 6 -21.42 -0.90 -27.32
N LEU A 7 -20.92 -2.13 -27.44
CA LEU A 7 -20.68 -2.98 -26.26
C LEU A 7 -19.32 -2.71 -25.57
N PHE A 8 -18.41 -1.98 -26.22
CA PHE A 8 -17.09 -1.63 -25.64
C PHE A 8 -17.14 -0.40 -24.71
N ALA A 9 -18.24 0.35 -24.69
CA ALA A 9 -18.40 1.54 -23.84
C ALA A 9 -18.77 1.23 -22.38
N LEU A 10 -18.97 -0.06 -22.05
CA LEU A 10 -19.31 -0.54 -20.71
C LEU A 10 -18.11 -1.21 -20.01
N LEU A 11 -16.87 -0.96 -20.46
CA LEU A 11 -15.73 -1.19 -19.57
C LEU A 11 -15.88 -0.19 -18.42
N PRO A 12 -16.11 -0.63 -17.17
CA PRO A 12 -16.08 0.28 -16.04
C PRO A 12 -14.68 0.87 -16.01
N CYS A 13 -14.55 2.16 -16.36
CA CYS A 13 -13.46 2.95 -15.84
C CYS A 13 -13.68 2.97 -14.33
N VAL A 14 -13.05 2.04 -13.63
CA VAL A 14 -12.91 2.14 -12.18
C VAL A 14 -12.09 3.40 -11.97
N LEU A 15 -12.78 4.50 -11.67
CA LEU A 15 -12.14 5.76 -11.35
C LEU A 15 -11.47 5.53 -10.00
N THR A 16 -10.14 5.48 -9.98
CA THR A 16 -9.41 5.45 -8.71
C THR A 16 -9.57 6.82 -8.07
N GLU A 17 -10.16 6.85 -6.88
CA GLU A 17 -10.18 8.06 -6.07
C GLU A 17 -8.88 8.12 -5.28
N ALA A 18 -8.13 9.20 -5.47
CA ALA A 18 -7.00 9.52 -4.60
C ALA A 18 -7.47 9.62 -3.14
N PRO A 19 -6.60 9.31 -2.15
CA PRO A 19 -6.94 9.50 -0.75
C PRO A 19 -7.41 10.93 -0.47
N SER A 20 -8.43 11.07 0.35
CA SER A 20 -8.81 12.35 0.97
C SER A 20 -7.76 12.79 1.99
N ASP A 21 -7.79 14.06 2.41
CA ASP A 21 -6.83 14.57 3.42
C ASP A 21 -6.93 13.81 4.76
N ASP A 22 -8.15 13.46 5.18
CA ASP A 22 -8.40 12.64 6.37
C ASP A 22 -7.81 11.22 6.21
N GLU A 23 -7.89 10.63 5.00
CA GLU A 23 -7.27 9.32 4.71
C GLU A 23 -5.74 9.44 4.68
N ARG A 24 -5.17 10.51 4.10
CA ARG A 24 -3.71 10.76 4.13
C ARG A 24 -3.19 10.91 5.56
N GLU A 25 -3.91 11.64 6.41
CA GLU A 25 -3.58 11.78 7.83
C GLU A 25 -3.70 10.42 8.55
N ALA A 26 -4.76 9.64 8.27
CA ALA A 26 -4.93 8.31 8.83
C ALA A 26 -3.76 7.36 8.48
N ILE A 27 -3.29 7.39 7.24
CA ILE A 27 -2.13 6.61 6.78
C ILE A 27 -0.89 6.97 7.60
N LEU A 28 -0.56 8.25 7.72
CA LEU A 28 0.58 8.70 8.50
C LEU A 28 0.46 8.33 9.98
N GLU A 29 -0.72 8.51 10.57
CA GLU A 29 -0.95 8.23 11.98
C GLU A 29 -0.82 6.73 12.29
N CYS A 30 -1.34 5.85 11.43
CA CYS A 30 -1.15 4.41 11.59
C CYS A 30 0.33 4.03 11.54
N HIS A 31 1.08 4.52 10.53
CA HIS A 31 2.51 4.26 10.43
C HIS A 31 3.28 4.80 11.64
N ARG A 32 2.97 6.02 12.08
CA ARG A 32 3.61 6.65 13.24
C ARG A 32 3.41 5.80 14.49
N LYS A 33 2.18 5.41 14.81
CA LYS A 33 1.87 4.57 15.98
C LYS A 33 2.63 3.24 15.97
N LEU A 34 2.63 2.55 14.83
CA LEU A 34 3.33 1.27 14.71
C LEU A 34 4.85 1.43 14.86
N ARG A 35 5.43 2.46 14.25
CA ARG A 35 6.87 2.74 14.29
C ARG A 35 7.37 3.20 15.66
N GLU A 36 6.57 3.98 16.38
CA GLU A 36 6.85 4.38 17.76
C GLU A 36 6.71 3.20 18.74
N GLY A 37 5.81 2.26 18.44
CA GLY A 37 5.47 1.13 19.31
C GLY A 37 6.33 -0.13 19.14
N VAL A 38 7.34 -0.13 18.26
CA VAL A 38 8.15 -1.33 17.96
C VAL A 38 8.89 -1.85 19.20
N GLN A 39 9.04 -3.17 19.27
CA GLN A 39 9.82 -3.86 20.30
C GLN A 39 10.83 -4.81 19.65
N PRO A 40 12.13 -4.75 20.02
CA PRO A 40 12.73 -3.77 20.95
C PRO A 40 12.68 -2.32 20.41
N PRO A 41 12.80 -1.29 21.28
CA PRO A 41 12.73 0.09 20.85
C PRO A 41 13.86 0.44 19.88
N ALA A 42 13.53 1.12 18.78
CA ALA A 42 14.49 1.55 17.79
C ALA A 42 15.16 2.89 18.19
N SER A 43 16.48 2.99 18.03
CA SER A 43 17.24 4.21 18.34
C SER A 43 17.26 5.25 17.22
N ASN A 44 16.87 4.86 16.00
CA ASN A 44 17.01 5.66 14.77
C ASN A 44 15.79 5.58 13.85
N MET A 45 14.59 5.34 14.41
CA MET A 45 13.36 5.28 13.62
C MET A 45 12.97 6.67 13.12
N ALA A 46 13.07 6.91 11.80
CA ALA A 46 12.72 8.19 11.20
C ALA A 46 11.19 8.44 11.22
N LEU A 47 10.82 9.70 11.42
CA LEU A 47 9.43 10.16 11.31
C LEU A 47 9.05 10.23 9.83
N LEU A 48 7.88 9.69 9.47
CA LEU A 48 7.41 9.69 8.09
C LEU A 48 6.64 10.97 7.77
N THR A 49 6.78 11.44 6.52
CA THR A 49 5.98 12.52 5.94
C THR A 49 5.23 11.99 4.74
N TYR A 50 4.04 12.52 4.48
CA TYR A 50 3.29 12.14 3.28
C TYR A 50 3.99 12.70 2.04
N SER A 51 4.12 11.90 0.99
CA SER A 51 4.66 12.33 -0.31
C SER A 51 3.61 12.15 -1.37
N THR A 52 3.20 13.26 -1.99
CA THR A 52 2.29 13.26 -3.12
C THR A 52 2.90 12.61 -4.36
N GLU A 53 4.23 12.63 -4.49
CA GLU A 53 4.96 11.93 -5.54
C GLU A 53 4.83 10.40 -5.38
N LEU A 54 4.96 9.87 -4.15
CA LEU A 54 4.74 8.45 -3.88
C LEU A 54 3.27 8.05 -4.06
N GLU A 55 2.33 8.92 -3.70
CA GLU A 55 0.89 8.72 -3.98
C GLU A 55 0.65 8.58 -5.49
N GLN A 56 1.21 9.47 -6.31
CA GLN A 56 1.07 9.42 -7.77
C GLN A 56 1.69 8.15 -8.37
N LEU A 57 2.84 7.70 -7.85
CA LEU A 57 3.44 6.43 -8.26
C LEU A 57 2.56 5.23 -7.88
N ALA A 58 1.97 5.24 -6.69
CA ALA A 58 1.03 4.20 -6.27
C ALA A 58 -0.22 4.18 -7.16
N ASP A 59 -0.82 5.34 -7.44
CA ASP A 59 -1.98 5.48 -8.34
C ASP A 59 -1.65 4.99 -9.76
N ALA A 60 -0.52 5.41 -10.32
CA ALA A 60 -0.08 4.96 -11.64
C ALA A 60 0.14 3.43 -11.70
N PHE A 61 0.66 2.83 -10.63
CA PHE A 61 0.84 1.39 -10.54
C PHE A 61 -0.51 0.65 -10.49
N VAL A 62 -1.40 1.03 -9.57
CA VAL A 62 -2.68 0.33 -9.37
C VAL A 62 -3.65 0.51 -10.53
N ASN A 63 -3.61 1.67 -11.21
CA ASN A 63 -4.37 1.93 -12.44
C ASN A 63 -4.01 0.97 -13.58
N GLY A 64 -2.79 0.44 -13.58
CA GLY A 64 -2.37 -0.58 -14.55
C GLY A 64 -2.97 -1.96 -14.31
N CYS A 65 -3.62 -2.21 -13.17
CA CYS A 65 -4.15 -3.52 -12.75
C CYS A 65 -3.14 -4.67 -12.94
N LYS A 66 -1.84 -4.37 -12.75
CA LYS A 66 -0.76 -5.35 -12.96
C LYS A 66 -0.67 -6.27 -11.75
N SER A 67 -0.45 -7.56 -11.99
CA SER A 67 -0.32 -8.58 -10.94
C SER A 67 0.99 -8.51 -10.16
N SER A 68 1.96 -7.72 -10.62
CA SER A 68 3.29 -7.61 -10.00
C SER A 68 3.80 -6.18 -10.04
N PHE A 69 4.45 -5.76 -8.96
CA PHE A 69 5.07 -4.44 -8.85
C PHE A 69 6.24 -4.27 -9.84
N PRO A 70 6.24 -3.22 -10.67
CA PRO A 70 7.25 -2.98 -11.71
C PRO A 70 8.53 -2.34 -11.14
N GLY A 71 9.16 -2.97 -10.15
CA GLY A 71 10.35 -2.42 -9.47
C GLY A 71 11.59 -2.28 -10.38
N SER A 72 11.59 -2.88 -11.57
CA SER A 72 12.64 -2.70 -12.59
C SER A 72 12.53 -1.38 -13.34
N ASP A 73 11.36 -0.74 -13.35
CA ASP A 73 11.18 0.53 -14.06
C ASP A 73 11.86 1.64 -13.25
N LEU A 74 12.58 2.53 -13.94
CA LEU A 74 13.38 3.58 -13.31
C LEU A 74 12.59 4.46 -12.34
N GLN A 75 11.29 4.68 -12.62
CA GLN A 75 10.42 5.50 -11.78
C GLN A 75 10.07 4.87 -10.42
N TYR A 76 10.20 3.54 -10.29
CA TYR A 76 9.96 2.82 -9.03
C TYR A 76 11.25 2.36 -8.36
N GLN A 77 12.41 2.81 -8.86
CA GLN A 77 13.69 2.46 -8.28
C GLN A 77 13.78 3.01 -6.85
N ASN A 78 14.19 2.15 -5.91
CA ASN A 78 14.29 2.47 -4.48
C ASN A 78 12.94 2.81 -3.81
N VAL A 79 11.81 2.43 -4.41
CA VAL A 79 10.48 2.58 -3.81
C VAL A 79 10.04 1.22 -3.24
N GLY A 80 9.71 1.20 -1.96
CA GLY A 80 9.00 0.08 -1.34
C GLY A 80 7.50 0.21 -1.55
N TYR A 81 6.79 -0.92 -1.54
CA TYR A 81 5.33 -0.93 -1.58
C TYR A 81 4.80 -1.98 -0.61
N ILE A 82 3.57 -1.75 -0.14
CA ILE A 82 2.74 -2.75 0.53
C ILE A 82 1.42 -2.80 -0.22
N GLN A 83 0.84 -3.98 -0.35
CA GLN A 83 -0.42 -4.16 -1.04
C GLN A 83 -1.33 -5.01 -0.17
N PRO A 84 -2.55 -4.54 0.16
CA PRO A 84 -3.50 -5.36 0.88
C PRO A 84 -3.99 -6.54 0.02
N PRO A 85 -4.59 -7.57 0.64
CA PRO A 85 -5.31 -8.59 -0.09
C PRO A 85 -6.35 -7.98 -1.04
N SER A 86 -6.62 -8.68 -2.14
CA SER A 86 -7.70 -8.27 -3.05
C SER A 86 -9.04 -8.28 -2.33
N SER A 87 -9.87 -7.28 -2.61
CA SER A 87 -11.23 -7.16 -2.05
C SER A 87 -12.20 -6.72 -3.14
N ASP A 88 -13.46 -7.17 -3.02
CA ASP A 88 -14.60 -6.71 -3.82
C ASP A 88 -15.16 -5.37 -3.30
N ARG A 89 -14.62 -4.85 -2.19
CA ARG A 89 -15.06 -3.61 -1.54
C ARG A 89 -13.89 -2.66 -1.34
N LYS A 90 -14.19 -1.37 -1.23
CA LYS A 90 -13.21 -0.37 -0.78
C LYS A 90 -12.77 -0.73 0.64
N LEU A 91 -11.46 -0.90 0.83
CA LEU A 91 -10.85 -1.14 2.13
C LEU A 91 -10.67 0.19 2.87
N ASP A 92 -10.82 0.16 4.20
CA ASP A 92 -10.50 1.28 5.07
C ASP A 92 -8.98 1.27 5.38
N TYR A 93 -8.30 2.38 5.09
CA TYR A 93 -6.87 2.56 5.37
C TYR A 93 -6.53 2.28 6.84
N ARG A 94 -7.36 2.70 7.80
CA ARG A 94 -7.12 2.43 9.23
C ARG A 94 -7.17 0.95 9.53
N HIS A 95 -8.14 0.24 8.95
CA HIS A 95 -8.28 -1.18 9.16
C HIS A 95 -7.03 -1.95 8.70
N VAL A 96 -6.55 -1.62 7.50
CA VAL A 96 -5.40 -2.29 6.85
C VAL A 96 -4.07 -1.88 7.50
N LEU A 97 -3.85 -0.59 7.77
CA LEU A 97 -2.52 -0.07 8.10
C LEU A 97 -2.25 0.07 9.60
N CYS A 98 -3.28 0.18 10.46
CA CYS A 98 -3.04 0.32 11.90
C CYS A 98 -2.86 -1.04 12.61
N ASN A 99 -3.16 -2.16 11.96
CA ASN A 99 -3.19 -3.49 12.56
C ASN A 99 -2.22 -4.47 11.89
N VAL A 100 -1.04 -3.99 11.50
CA VAL A 100 0.01 -4.85 10.90
C VAL A 100 0.54 -5.81 11.95
N ASP A 101 0.43 -7.11 11.67
CA ASP A 101 0.90 -8.16 12.57
C ASP A 101 2.42 -8.32 12.48
N SER A 102 3.08 -8.29 13.63
CA SER A 102 4.53 -8.49 13.79
C SER A 102 4.88 -9.84 14.41
N SER A 103 3.91 -10.67 14.81
CA SER A 103 4.16 -11.91 15.56
C SER A 103 4.99 -12.92 14.79
N ASN A 104 4.93 -12.88 13.46
CA ASN A 104 5.68 -13.78 12.60
C ASN A 104 7.15 -13.37 12.45
N TYR A 105 7.55 -12.16 12.87
CA TYR A 105 8.92 -11.67 12.73
C TYR A 105 9.69 -11.74 14.05
N THR A 106 10.84 -12.41 14.02
CA THR A 106 11.79 -12.44 15.14
C THR A 106 12.97 -11.50 14.85
N TYR A 107 12.98 -10.34 15.53
CA TYR A 107 14.02 -9.31 15.34
C TYR A 107 15.45 -9.82 15.60
N LYS A 108 15.64 -10.63 16.65
CA LYS A 108 16.96 -11.10 17.11
C LYS A 108 17.74 -11.83 16.01
N ASP A 109 17.05 -12.69 15.26
CA ASP A 109 17.65 -13.55 14.24
C ASP A 109 17.27 -13.11 12.82
N ASN A 110 16.49 -12.03 12.69
CA ASN A 110 16.00 -11.47 11.43
C ASN A 110 15.19 -12.47 10.56
N THR A 111 14.48 -13.39 11.23
CA THR A 111 13.72 -14.48 10.61
C THR A 111 12.22 -14.23 10.63
N CYS A 112 11.51 -14.87 9.70
CA CYS A 112 10.05 -14.87 9.66
C CYS A 112 9.51 -16.30 9.69
N ASP A 113 8.52 -16.54 10.55
CA ASP A 113 7.70 -17.76 10.55
C ASP A 113 6.45 -17.51 9.69
N GLY A 114 6.54 -17.87 8.40
CA GLY A 114 5.55 -17.49 7.40
C GLY A 114 5.78 -16.10 6.81
N SER A 115 4.70 -15.40 6.44
CA SER A 115 4.80 -14.04 5.86
C SER A 115 4.96 -12.98 6.95
N CYS A 116 5.84 -12.03 6.67
CA CYS A 116 6.11 -10.82 7.45
C CYS A 116 6.32 -9.61 6.52
N TYR A 117 5.90 -9.72 5.24
CA TYR A 117 6.22 -8.77 4.17
C TYR A 117 5.66 -7.37 4.44
N GLU A 118 4.48 -7.30 5.06
CA GLU A 118 3.84 -6.04 5.42
C GLU A 118 4.56 -5.33 6.60
N TYR A 119 5.34 -6.07 7.38
CA TYR A 119 6.06 -5.58 8.56
C TYR A 119 7.54 -5.27 8.30
N LYS A 120 8.26 -6.15 7.60
CA LYS A 120 9.73 -6.11 7.41
C LYS A 120 10.13 -5.54 6.06
#